data_AF-A0A1F6ZCV8-F1
#
_entry.id   AF-A0A1F6ZCV8-F1
#
_cell.length_a   1.000
_cell.length_b   1.000
_cell.length_c   1.000
_cell.angle_alpha   90.00
_cell.angle_beta   90.00
_cell.angle_gamma   90.00
#
_symmetry.space_group_name_H-M   'P 1'
#
loop_
_entity.id
_entity.type
_entity.pdbx_description
1 polymer ?
#
loop_
_entity_poly.entity_id
_entity_poly.type
_entity_poly.pdbx_seq_one_letter_code
_entity_poly.pdbx_strand_id
1 'polypeptide(L)'
;MKILHGTHEVHAHQALVVELQQATAQGHDLERIQAKQCSQANLELLLGEQSLFLKRKLLIIEELHSLPRSANKQALIEYLQAHQDDTIILWERKDLTASELKKFPRAQIVHFPMSSTLFTWLDCLGDKQVRQQALSHLAQAIKYDGAGFCFVMLARQTRLLLLAKDGGPVAGPPFVQAKLHKQAKRFLLNELLLLHQHLLEFDQQNKTSSTALTLEQQLDLFTLSL
;
A
#
# COMPACT_ATOMS: atom_id res chain seq x y z
N MET A 1 19.15 11.57 4.02
CA MET A 1 18.00 11.06 3.23
C MET A 1 17.43 9.74 3.77
N LYS A 2 16.10 9.58 3.74
CA LYS A 2 15.35 8.36 4.07
C LYS A 2 14.42 8.00 2.90
N ILE A 3 14.21 6.71 2.64
CA ILE A 3 13.32 6.20 1.61
C ILE A 3 12.26 5.33 2.28
N LEU A 4 11.01 5.75 2.18
CA LEU A 4 9.85 4.99 2.62
C LEU A 4 9.18 4.42 1.37
N HIS A 5 9.17 3.09 1.22
CA HIS A 5 8.55 2.46 0.06
C HIS A 5 7.80 1.20 0.44
N GLY A 6 6.77 0.85 -0.32
CA GLY A 6 6.05 -0.38 -0.06
C GLY A 6 4.69 -0.43 -0.73
N THR A 7 4.20 -1.65 -0.91
CA THR A 7 2.85 -1.92 -1.40
C THR A 7 1.78 -1.86 -0.31
N HIS A 8 2.17 -1.86 0.97
CA HIS A 8 1.25 -1.69 2.10
C HIS A 8 1.07 -0.20 2.45
N GLU A 9 0.18 0.47 1.70
CA GLU A 9 0.00 1.93 1.74
C GLU A 9 -0.30 2.50 3.14
N VAL A 10 -1.10 1.80 3.95
CA VAL A 10 -1.48 2.26 5.30
C VAL A 10 -0.24 2.42 6.20
N HIS A 11 0.60 1.39 6.28
CA HIS A 11 1.85 1.41 7.05
C HIS A 11 2.86 2.41 6.51
N ALA A 12 3.03 2.46 5.19
CA ALA A 12 3.94 3.44 4.58
C ALA A 12 3.50 4.88 4.89
N HIS A 13 2.18 5.15 4.85
CA HIS A 13 1.62 6.45 5.21
C HIS A 13 1.76 6.74 6.70
N GLN A 14 1.46 5.78 7.58
CA GLN A 14 1.63 5.94 9.04
C GLN A 14 3.09 6.25 9.40
N ALA A 15 4.05 5.57 8.79
CA ALA A 15 5.47 5.84 8.98
C ALA A 15 5.82 7.27 8.54
N LEU A 16 5.33 7.73 7.38
CA LEU A 16 5.51 9.12 6.95
C LEU A 16 4.93 10.10 7.97
N VAL A 17 3.72 9.87 8.47
CA VAL A 17 3.08 10.72 9.50
C VAL A 17 3.93 10.80 10.76
N VAL A 18 4.50 9.69 11.23
CA VAL A 18 5.39 9.67 12.40
C VAL A 18 6.64 10.54 12.15
N GLU A 19 7.27 10.44 10.98
CA GLU A 19 8.41 11.28 10.61
C GLU A 19 8.05 12.77 10.58
N LEU A 20 6.88 13.12 10.03
CA LEU A 20 6.39 14.50 9.98
C LEU A 20 6.10 15.06 11.38
N GLN A 21 5.51 14.25 12.26
CA GLN A 21 5.24 14.63 13.65
C GLN A 21 6.55 14.87 14.42
N GLN A 22 7.54 14.00 14.24
CA GLN A 22 8.86 14.15 14.85
C GLN A 22 9.57 15.41 14.35
N ALA A 23 9.58 15.65 13.05
CA ALA A 23 10.19 16.84 12.45
C ALA A 23 9.49 18.13 12.91
N THR A 24 8.16 18.13 13.00
CA THR A 24 7.38 19.26 13.53
C THR A 24 7.74 19.54 14.99
N ALA A 25 7.83 18.50 15.82
CA ALA A 25 8.22 18.63 17.23
C ALA A 25 9.66 19.15 17.40
N GLN A 26 10.54 18.88 16.44
CA GLN A 26 11.91 19.40 16.38
C GLN A 26 11.98 20.82 15.77
N GLY A 27 10.84 21.40 15.37
CA GLY A 27 10.77 22.74 14.80
C GLY A 27 11.26 22.85 13.35
N HIS A 28 11.28 21.74 12.61
CA HIS A 28 11.67 21.76 11.19
C HIS A 28 10.61 22.47 10.33
N ASP A 29 11.07 23.17 9.29
CA ASP A 29 10.19 23.64 8.23
C ASP A 29 9.91 22.47 7.28
N LEU A 30 8.63 22.16 7.07
CA LEU A 30 8.20 21.02 6.26
C LEU A 30 7.81 21.46 4.87
N GLU A 31 8.34 20.79 3.85
CA GLU A 31 7.92 21.00 2.48
C GLU A 31 7.65 19.68 1.77
N ARG A 32 6.52 19.60 1.06
CA ARG A 32 6.06 18.38 0.41
C ARG A 32 5.75 18.67 -1.05
N ILE A 33 6.35 17.89 -1.95
CA ILE A 33 6.17 18.03 -3.39
C ILE A 33 5.89 16.68 -4.06
N GLN A 34 4.96 16.70 -4.99
CA GLN A 34 4.70 15.58 -5.89
C GLN A 34 5.74 15.61 -7.02
N ALA A 35 6.48 14.52 -7.25
CA ALA A 35 7.56 14.50 -8.23
C ALA A 35 7.09 14.86 -9.65
N LYS A 36 5.82 14.58 -10.00
CA LYS A 36 5.22 14.94 -11.29
C LYS A 36 5.09 16.46 -11.51
N GLN A 37 5.14 17.25 -10.45
CA GLN A 37 5.09 18.71 -10.46
C GLN A 37 6.48 19.33 -10.20
N CYS A 38 7.52 18.50 -10.06
CA CYS A 38 8.87 18.94 -9.74
C CYS A 38 9.74 18.98 -11.01
N SER A 39 10.32 20.14 -11.28
CA SER A 39 11.42 20.30 -12.24
C SER A 39 12.76 20.30 -11.49
N GLN A 40 13.86 20.09 -12.21
CA GLN A 40 15.19 20.23 -11.63
C GLN A 40 15.40 21.62 -10.99
N ALA A 41 15.02 22.70 -11.70
CA ALA A 41 15.15 24.06 -11.18
C ALA A 41 14.33 24.29 -9.90
N ASN A 42 13.11 23.73 -9.83
CA ASN A 42 12.30 23.78 -8.62
C ASN A 42 13.01 23.03 -7.47
N LEU A 43 13.57 21.85 -7.74
CA LEU A 43 14.27 21.08 -6.72
C LEU A 43 15.53 21.77 -6.20
N GLU A 44 16.30 22.41 -7.09
CA GLU A 44 17.48 23.22 -6.74
C GLU A 44 17.11 24.39 -5.82
N LEU A 45 16.01 25.09 -6.14
CA LEU A 45 15.49 26.15 -5.28
C LEU A 45 15.08 25.61 -3.92
N LEU A 46 14.34 24.50 -3.90
CA LEU A 46 13.83 23.90 -2.67
C LEU A 46 14.93 23.44 -1.72
N LEU A 47 16.02 22.86 -2.25
CA LEU A 47 17.14 22.42 -1.42
C LEU A 47 18.13 23.54 -1.09
N GLY A 48 18.25 24.55 -1.97
CA GLY A 48 19.10 25.72 -1.75
C GLY A 48 18.50 26.79 -0.84
N GLU A 49 17.18 26.82 -0.67
CA GLU A 49 16.49 27.75 0.23
C GLU A 49 16.92 27.54 1.69
N GLN A 50 17.65 28.52 2.21
CA GLN A 50 17.92 28.60 3.65
C GLN A 50 16.75 29.29 4.34
N SER A 51 16.20 28.65 5.38
CA SER A 51 15.16 29.24 6.21
C SER A 51 15.67 30.54 6.83
N LEU A 52 14.90 31.64 6.67
CA LEU A 52 15.18 32.93 7.31
C LEU A 52 15.25 32.85 8.83
N PHE A 53 14.68 31.79 9.40
CA PHE A 53 14.61 31.54 10.83
C PHE A 53 15.62 30.48 11.31
N LEU A 54 16.61 30.13 10.48
CA LEU A 54 17.64 29.10 10.77
C LEU A 54 17.05 27.72 11.13
N LYS A 55 15.81 27.46 10.73
CA LYS A 55 15.17 26.16 10.92
C LYS A 55 15.71 25.17 9.90
N ARG A 56 15.88 23.92 10.33
CA ARG A 56 16.20 22.82 9.42
C ARG A 56 14.98 22.52 8.56
N LYS A 57 15.20 22.35 7.25
CA LYS A 57 14.15 22.01 6.29
C LYS A 57 14.07 20.49 6.13
N LEU A 58 12.86 19.93 6.15
CA LEU A 58 12.59 18.55 5.73
C LEU A 58 11.81 18.60 4.41
N LEU A 59 12.42 18.08 3.35
CA LEU A 59 11.79 17.95 2.04
C LEU A 59 11.21 16.53 1.85
N ILE A 60 9.94 16.44 1.49
CA ILE A 60 9.25 15.20 1.15
C ILE A 60 8.97 15.19 -0.35
N ILE A 61 9.48 14.18 -1.06
CA ILE A 61 9.25 14.00 -2.49
C ILE A 61 8.46 12.72 -2.70
N GLU A 62 7.30 12.85 -3.32
CA GLU A 62 6.38 11.74 -3.53
C GLU A 62 6.46 11.20 -4.95
N GLU A 63 6.49 9.87 -5.08
CA GLU A 63 6.27 9.16 -6.35
C GLU A 63 7.33 9.43 -7.44
N LEU A 64 8.57 9.76 -7.05
CA LEU A 64 9.71 9.99 -7.96
C LEU A 64 9.97 8.80 -8.89
N HIS A 65 10.01 7.60 -8.34
CA HIS A 65 10.25 6.36 -9.07
C HIS A 65 9.03 5.92 -9.88
N SER A 66 7.85 6.46 -9.58
CA SER A 66 6.61 6.23 -10.33
C SER A 66 6.50 7.11 -11.59
N LEU A 67 7.36 8.12 -11.74
CA LEU A 67 7.45 8.90 -12.98
C LEU A 67 7.81 8.03 -14.20
N PRO A 68 7.26 8.33 -15.39
CA PRO A 68 7.72 7.70 -16.63
C PRO A 68 9.19 8.06 -16.90
N ARG A 69 9.85 7.20 -17.69
CA ARG A 69 11.23 7.46 -18.12
C ARG A 69 11.26 8.77 -18.91
N SER A 70 12.05 9.72 -18.43
CA SER A 70 12.15 11.07 -19.00
C SER A 70 13.47 11.71 -18.59
N ALA A 71 13.90 12.73 -19.34
CA ALA A 71 15.07 13.53 -18.98
C ALA A 71 14.89 14.19 -17.60
N ASN A 72 13.69 14.69 -17.30
CA ASN A 72 13.38 15.29 -16.01
C ASN A 72 13.55 14.28 -14.85
N LYS A 73 13.00 13.06 -14.96
CA LYS A 73 13.19 12.03 -13.93
C LYS A 73 14.67 11.74 -13.69
N GLN A 74 15.46 11.66 -14.77
CA GLN A 74 16.89 11.38 -14.68
C GLN A 74 17.63 12.52 -13.95
N ALA A 75 17.35 13.77 -14.33
CA ALA A 75 17.91 14.96 -13.70
C ALA A 75 17.57 15.07 -12.21
N LEU A 76 16.31 14.84 -11.83
CA LEU A 76 15.88 14.83 -10.42
C LEU A 76 16.65 13.77 -9.62
N ILE A 77 16.79 12.56 -10.15
CA ILE A 77 17.53 11.49 -9.50
C ILE A 77 19.00 11.88 -9.33
N GLU A 78 19.66 12.34 -10.40
CA GLU A 78 21.08 12.73 -10.36
C GLU A 78 21.34 13.85 -9.34
N TYR A 79 20.45 14.85 -9.29
CA TYR A 79 20.56 15.92 -8.31
C TYR A 79 20.43 15.39 -6.88
N LEU A 80 19.44 14.54 -6.61
CA LEU A 80 19.24 13.92 -5.29
C LEU A 80 20.38 12.99 -4.88
N GLN A 81 21.07 12.36 -5.84
CA GLN A 81 22.23 11.51 -5.56
C GLN A 81 23.38 12.31 -4.95
N ALA A 82 23.62 13.53 -5.44
CA ALA A 82 24.61 14.46 -4.90
C ALA A 82 24.21 15.00 -3.51
N HIS A 83 22.92 15.05 -3.21
CA HIS A 83 22.34 15.68 -2.01
C HIS A 83 21.77 14.66 -1.00
N GLN A 84 22.35 13.45 -0.91
CA GLN A 84 21.86 12.41 0.01
C GLN A 84 22.04 12.73 1.50
N ASP A 85 22.93 13.67 1.82
CA ASP A 85 23.18 14.10 3.20
C ASP A 85 22.11 15.09 3.69
N ASP A 86 21.30 15.64 2.79
CA ASP A 86 20.19 16.52 3.14
C ASP A 86 19.04 15.76 3.81
N THR A 87 18.21 16.53 4.53
CA THR A 87 17.04 16.02 5.24
C THR A 87 15.88 15.86 4.26
N ILE A 88 15.93 14.73 3.53
CA ILE A 88 14.97 14.38 2.48
C ILE A 88 14.29 13.06 2.80
N ILE A 89 12.97 12.98 2.62
CA ILE A 89 12.20 11.73 2.58
C ILE A 89 11.68 11.50 1.16
N LEU A 90 12.09 10.38 0.55
CA LEU A 90 11.45 9.88 -0.66
C LEU A 90 10.32 8.93 -0.26
N TRP A 91 9.10 9.19 -0.72
CA TRP A 91 7.93 8.38 -0.41
C TRP A 91 7.34 7.74 -1.66
N GLU A 92 7.22 6.40 -1.66
CA GLU A 92 6.78 5.61 -2.81
C GLU A 92 5.68 4.62 -2.43
N ARG A 93 4.57 4.64 -3.17
CA ARG A 93 3.44 3.70 -3.00
C ARG A 93 3.65 2.33 -3.65
N LYS A 94 4.89 2.03 -4.05
CA LYS A 94 5.27 0.79 -4.72
C LYS A 94 6.53 0.23 -4.07
N ASP A 95 6.73 -1.07 -4.25
CA ASP A 95 8.02 -1.67 -3.94
C ASP A 95 9.08 -1.15 -4.93
N LEU A 96 10.16 -0.59 -4.41
CA LEU A 96 11.31 -0.19 -5.21
C LEU A 96 12.19 -1.39 -5.50
N THR A 97 12.66 -1.47 -6.73
CA THR A 97 13.63 -2.50 -7.14
C THR A 97 15.00 -2.22 -6.53
N ALA A 98 15.83 -3.27 -6.41
CA ALA A 98 17.23 -3.10 -5.99
C ALA A 98 17.99 -2.09 -6.87
N SER A 99 17.66 -2.00 -8.17
CA SER A 99 18.27 -1.03 -9.08
C SER A 99 17.89 0.42 -8.78
N GLU A 100 16.66 0.65 -8.31
CA GLU A 100 16.17 1.97 -7.90
C GLU A 100 16.79 2.38 -6.57
N LEU A 101 16.86 1.45 -5.60
CA LEU A 101 17.46 1.70 -4.29
C LEU A 101 18.97 1.95 -4.37
N LYS A 102 19.69 1.22 -5.23
CA LYS A 102 21.13 1.42 -5.47
C LYS A 102 21.50 2.81 -5.98
N LYS A 103 20.52 3.58 -6.46
CA LYS A 103 20.75 4.99 -6.84
C LYS A 103 21.06 5.84 -5.61
N PHE A 104 20.55 5.48 -4.43
CA PHE A 104 20.74 6.22 -3.18
C PHE A 104 21.46 5.36 -2.12
N PRO A 105 22.75 5.04 -2.31
CA PRO A 105 23.48 4.09 -1.47
C PRO A 105 23.62 4.52 0.01
N ARG A 106 23.46 5.82 0.32
CA ARG A 106 23.54 6.36 1.68
C ARG A 106 22.18 6.54 2.35
N ALA A 107 21.08 6.28 1.63
CA ALA A 107 19.75 6.48 2.19
C ALA A 107 19.39 5.39 3.20
N GLN A 108 18.69 5.79 4.27
CA GLN A 108 18.04 4.82 5.16
C GLN A 108 16.79 4.28 4.46
N ILE A 109 16.75 2.97 4.20
CA ILE A 109 15.64 2.31 3.50
C ILE A 109 14.67 1.73 4.55
N VAL A 110 13.38 2.05 4.40
CA VAL A 110 12.29 1.46 5.19
C VAL A 110 11.26 0.90 4.23
N HIS A 111 11.05 -0.42 4.32
CA HIS A 111 10.23 -1.19 3.38
C HIS A 111 8.93 -1.68 4.06
N PHE A 112 7.80 -1.44 3.41
CA PHE A 112 6.46 -1.81 3.88
C PHE A 112 5.75 -2.72 2.85
N PRO A 113 6.17 -3.98 2.67
CA PRO A 113 5.49 -4.91 1.79
C PRO A 113 4.16 -5.37 2.41
N MET A 114 3.19 -5.77 1.58
CA MET A 114 2.06 -6.57 2.05
C MET A 114 2.54 -7.97 2.47
N SER A 115 1.91 -8.58 3.48
CA SER A 115 2.28 -9.93 3.88
C SER A 115 1.94 -10.97 2.80
N SER A 116 2.78 -12.00 2.66
CA SER A 116 2.43 -13.15 1.82
C SER A 116 1.24 -13.93 2.40
N THR A 117 1.07 -13.92 3.73
CA THR A 117 -0.02 -14.58 4.45
C THR A 117 -1.39 -14.01 4.08
N LEU A 118 -1.49 -12.72 3.79
CA LEU A 118 -2.70 -12.09 3.25
C LEU A 118 -3.12 -12.75 1.94
N PHE A 119 -2.19 -12.90 0.99
CA PHE A 119 -2.50 -13.52 -0.29
C PHE A 119 -2.81 -15.01 -0.14
N THR A 120 -2.10 -15.71 0.74
CA THR A 120 -2.38 -17.13 1.03
C THR A 120 -3.79 -17.31 1.61
N TRP A 121 -4.22 -16.45 2.53
CA TRP A 121 -5.59 -16.45 3.05
C TRP A 121 -6.61 -16.19 1.92
N LEU A 122 -6.38 -15.15 1.11
CA LEU A 122 -7.26 -14.83 -0.02
C LEU A 122 -7.33 -15.95 -1.05
N ASP A 123 -6.31 -16.80 -1.19
CA ASP A 123 -6.33 -17.95 -2.11
C ASP A 123 -7.14 -19.13 -1.58
N CYS A 124 -7.36 -19.21 -0.27
CA CYS A 124 -8.18 -20.25 0.35
C CYS A 124 -9.69 -20.04 0.11
N LEU A 125 -10.12 -18.85 -0.30
CA LEU A 125 -11.55 -18.55 -0.46
C LEU A 125 -12.20 -19.52 -1.46
N GLY A 126 -13.34 -20.09 -1.05
CA GLY A 126 -14.17 -21.03 -1.81
C GLY A 126 -13.68 -22.48 -1.75
N ASP A 127 -12.57 -22.76 -1.06
CA ASP A 127 -12.03 -24.10 -0.91
C ASP A 127 -12.37 -24.67 0.46
N LYS A 128 -13.44 -25.47 0.50
CA LYS A 128 -14.01 -26.03 1.74
C LYS A 128 -13.03 -26.94 2.49
N GLN A 129 -12.02 -27.49 1.82
CA GLN A 129 -11.04 -28.41 2.43
C GLN A 129 -10.00 -27.69 3.27
N VAL A 130 -9.73 -26.41 3.00
CA VAL A 130 -8.68 -25.62 3.65
C VAL A 130 -9.22 -24.55 4.59
N ARG A 131 -10.51 -24.58 4.91
CA ARG A 131 -11.19 -23.57 5.74
C ARG A 131 -10.51 -23.34 7.10
N GLN A 132 -10.07 -24.41 7.78
CA GLN A 132 -9.33 -24.27 9.06
C GLN A 132 -7.97 -23.60 8.87
N GLN A 133 -7.26 -23.91 7.78
CA GLN A 133 -5.98 -23.26 7.45
C GLN A 133 -6.20 -21.80 7.08
N ALA A 134 -7.31 -21.48 6.40
CA ALA A 134 -7.69 -20.11 6.05
C ALA A 134 -7.81 -19.21 7.28
N LEU A 135 -8.38 -19.69 8.40
CA LEU A 135 -8.42 -18.94 9.66
C LEU A 135 -7.03 -18.67 10.23
N SER A 136 -6.12 -19.64 10.16
CA SER A 136 -4.74 -19.44 10.60
C SER A 136 -4.03 -18.39 9.75
N HIS A 137 -4.22 -18.42 8.43
CA HIS A 137 -3.67 -17.42 7.52
C HIS A 137 -4.29 -16.04 7.75
N LEU A 138 -5.61 -15.95 8.01
CA LEU A 138 -6.28 -14.71 8.37
C LEU A 138 -5.69 -14.12 9.66
N ALA A 139 -5.53 -14.92 10.71
CA ALA A 139 -4.97 -14.45 11.97
C ALA A 139 -3.54 -13.89 11.79
N GLN A 140 -2.72 -14.53 10.95
CA GLN A 140 -1.40 -14.03 10.60
C GLN A 140 -1.45 -12.74 9.78
N ALA A 141 -2.36 -12.66 8.79
CA ALA A 141 -2.56 -11.47 7.98
C ALA A 141 -3.06 -10.29 8.83
N ILE A 142 -4.02 -10.49 9.73
CA ILE A 142 -4.50 -9.46 10.66
C ILE A 142 -3.37 -8.97 11.56
N LYS A 143 -2.53 -9.89 12.08
CA LYS A 143 -1.39 -9.53 12.91
C LYS A 143 -0.38 -8.66 12.16
N TYR A 144 -0.16 -8.92 10.87
CA TYR A 144 0.84 -8.19 10.09
C TYR A 144 0.26 -6.95 9.42
N ASP A 145 -0.85 -7.05 8.69
CA ASP A 145 -1.42 -6.00 7.83
C ASP A 145 -2.59 -5.24 8.50
N GLY A 146 -3.15 -5.78 9.59
CA GLY A 146 -4.32 -5.23 10.27
C GLY A 146 -5.65 -5.65 9.65
N ALA A 147 -6.70 -5.73 10.48
CA ALA A 147 -8.03 -6.19 10.08
C ALA A 147 -8.68 -5.32 9.00
N GLY A 148 -8.53 -3.99 9.12
CA GLY A 148 -9.04 -3.04 8.12
C GLY A 148 -8.45 -3.27 6.73
N PHE A 149 -7.14 -3.51 6.63
CA PHE A 149 -6.49 -3.79 5.35
C PHE A 149 -6.91 -5.15 4.80
N CYS A 150 -6.97 -6.19 5.65
CA CYS A 150 -7.49 -7.50 5.27
C CYS A 150 -8.90 -7.42 4.70
N PHE A 151 -9.78 -6.63 5.33
CA PHE A 151 -11.16 -6.40 4.87
C PHE A 151 -11.21 -5.72 3.49
N VAL A 152 -10.45 -4.64 3.27
CA VAL A 152 -10.39 -3.97 1.96
C VAL A 152 -9.86 -4.92 0.88
N MET A 153 -8.86 -5.73 1.22
CA MET A 153 -8.26 -6.69 0.29
C MET A 153 -9.21 -7.85 -0.03
N LEU A 154 -10.03 -8.28 0.93
CA LEU A 154 -11.11 -9.22 0.72
C LEU A 154 -12.20 -8.65 -0.21
N ALA A 155 -12.64 -7.41 0.02
CA ALA A 155 -13.60 -6.74 -0.85
C ALA A 155 -13.08 -6.59 -2.29
N ARG A 156 -11.81 -6.22 -2.44
CA ARG A 156 -11.12 -6.22 -3.73
C ARG A 156 -11.11 -7.61 -4.37
N GLN A 157 -10.76 -8.65 -3.60
CA GLN A 157 -10.71 -10.03 -4.10
C GLN A 157 -12.08 -10.50 -4.58
N THR A 158 -13.14 -10.28 -3.80
CA THR A 158 -14.52 -10.64 -4.18
C THR A 158 -14.93 -9.97 -5.50
N ARG A 159 -14.60 -8.68 -5.69
CA ARG A 159 -14.85 -7.98 -6.97
C ARG A 159 -14.08 -8.59 -8.15
N LEU A 160 -12.82 -8.99 -7.94
CA LEU A 160 -12.03 -9.64 -8.97
C LEU A 160 -12.56 -11.04 -9.32
N LEU A 161 -13.02 -11.79 -8.33
CA LEU A 161 -13.65 -13.09 -8.55
C LEU A 161 -14.99 -12.97 -9.29
N LEU A 162 -15.79 -11.94 -8.97
CA LEU A 162 -17.01 -11.61 -9.72
C LEU A 162 -16.70 -11.34 -11.20
N LEU A 163 -15.74 -10.44 -11.48
CA LEU A 163 -15.32 -10.14 -12.86
C LEU A 163 -14.82 -11.40 -13.59
N ALA A 164 -13.99 -12.20 -12.94
CA ALA A 164 -13.48 -13.45 -13.51
C ALA A 164 -14.60 -14.48 -13.76
N LYS A 165 -15.63 -14.51 -12.89
CA LYS A 165 -16.79 -15.39 -13.03
C LYS A 165 -17.70 -15.00 -14.19
N ASP A 166 -17.85 -13.70 -14.41
CA ASP A 166 -18.67 -13.09 -15.48
C ASP A 166 -17.95 -13.04 -16.84
N GLY A 167 -16.68 -13.46 -16.91
CA GLY A 167 -15.88 -13.41 -18.13
C GLY A 167 -15.37 -12.01 -18.50
N GLY A 168 -15.46 -11.06 -17.56
CA GLY A 168 -14.96 -9.71 -17.73
C GLY A 168 -13.42 -9.61 -17.69
N PRO A 169 -12.85 -8.48 -18.13
CA PRO A 169 -11.41 -8.29 -18.09
C PRO A 169 -10.89 -8.17 -16.65
N VAL A 170 -9.95 -9.04 -16.29
CA VAL A 170 -9.28 -9.03 -15.00
C VAL A 170 -7.91 -8.38 -15.15
N ALA A 171 -7.66 -7.30 -14.42
CA ALA A 171 -6.38 -6.60 -14.46
C ALA A 171 -5.25 -7.41 -13.80
N GLY A 172 -4.05 -7.32 -14.36
CA GLY A 172 -2.83 -7.92 -13.82
C GLY A 172 -2.11 -8.83 -14.82
N PRO A 173 -0.94 -9.38 -14.47
CA PRO A 173 -0.21 -10.31 -15.32
C PRO A 173 -1.00 -11.60 -15.61
N PRO A 174 -0.69 -12.32 -16.71
CA PRO A 174 -1.43 -13.53 -17.11
C PRO A 174 -1.55 -14.60 -16.02
N PHE A 175 -0.52 -14.78 -15.18
CA PHE A 175 -0.56 -15.75 -14.08
C PHE A 175 -1.57 -15.37 -12.98
N VAL A 176 -1.73 -14.06 -12.69
CA VAL A 176 -2.71 -13.56 -11.72
C VAL A 176 -4.12 -13.76 -12.27
N GLN A 177 -4.33 -13.45 -13.55
CA GLN A 177 -5.60 -13.66 -14.21
C GLN A 177 -5.99 -15.14 -14.20
N ALA A 178 -5.07 -16.04 -14.55
CA ALA A 178 -5.32 -17.49 -14.53
C ALA A 178 -5.66 -18.00 -13.13
N LYS A 179 -4.97 -17.51 -12.09
CA LYS A 179 -5.25 -17.83 -10.69
C LYS A 179 -6.65 -17.39 -10.27
N LEU A 180 -7.04 -16.16 -10.60
CA LEU A 180 -8.36 -15.62 -10.30
C LEU A 180 -9.48 -16.40 -11.00
N HIS A 181 -9.30 -16.74 -12.28
CA HIS A 181 -10.28 -17.58 -12.99
C HIS A 181 -10.39 -18.98 -12.37
N LYS A 182 -9.26 -19.60 -11.98
CA LYS A 182 -9.28 -20.90 -11.30
C LYS A 182 -10.01 -20.79 -9.96
N GLN A 183 -9.77 -19.74 -9.19
CA GLN A 183 -10.43 -19.52 -7.92
C GLN A 183 -11.93 -19.24 -8.08
N ALA A 184 -12.32 -18.41 -9.04
CA ALA A 184 -13.73 -18.07 -9.30
C ALA A 184 -14.59 -19.29 -9.66
N LYS A 185 -13.98 -20.35 -10.23
CA LYS A 185 -14.68 -21.63 -10.49
C LYS A 185 -15.17 -22.33 -9.22
N ARG A 186 -14.62 -22.01 -8.05
CA ARG A 186 -15.03 -22.56 -6.75
C ARG A 186 -16.36 -22.01 -6.25
N PHE A 187 -16.84 -20.91 -6.83
CA PHE A 187 -18.07 -20.25 -6.43
C PHE A 187 -19.11 -20.29 -7.55
N LEU A 188 -20.38 -20.32 -7.19
CA LEU A 188 -21.49 -19.90 -8.04
C LEU A 188 -21.55 -18.36 -8.11
N LEU A 189 -22.17 -17.82 -9.17
CA LEU A 189 -22.27 -16.36 -9.33
C LEU A 189 -23.09 -15.71 -8.19
N ASN A 190 -24.21 -16.33 -7.81
CA ASN A 190 -25.05 -15.87 -6.71
C ASN A 190 -24.33 -15.91 -5.36
N GLU A 191 -23.44 -16.87 -5.13
CA GLU A 191 -22.60 -16.90 -3.93
C GLU A 191 -21.69 -15.68 -3.87
N LEU A 192 -20.99 -15.35 -4.96
CA LEU A 192 -20.13 -14.16 -5.01
C LEU A 192 -20.90 -12.85 -4.87
N LEU A 193 -22.12 -12.76 -5.43
CA LEU A 193 -22.99 -11.59 -5.27
C LEU A 193 -23.44 -11.44 -3.81
N LEU A 194 -23.81 -12.54 -3.16
CA LEU A 194 -24.17 -12.55 -1.73
C LEU A 194 -22.98 -12.14 -0.85
N LEU A 195 -21.78 -12.67 -1.14
CA LEU A 195 -20.55 -12.27 -0.43
C LEU A 195 -20.27 -10.77 -0.60
N HIS A 196 -20.44 -10.23 -1.80
CA HIS A 196 -20.27 -8.81 -2.04
C HIS A 196 -21.29 -7.96 -1.26
N GLN A 197 -22.54 -8.43 -1.14
CA GLN A 197 -23.56 -7.78 -0.33
C GLN A 197 -23.20 -7.82 1.17
N HIS A 198 -22.79 -8.97 1.71
CA HIS A 198 -22.37 -9.07 3.12
C HIS A 198 -21.19 -8.15 3.44
N LEU A 199 -20.25 -7.98 2.50
CA LEU A 199 -19.14 -7.05 2.69
C LEU A 199 -19.60 -5.58 2.75
N LEU A 200 -20.63 -5.21 1.98
CA LEU A 200 -21.25 -3.88 2.09
C LEU A 200 -21.93 -3.69 3.46
N GLU A 201 -22.66 -4.70 3.92
CA GLU A 201 -23.32 -4.68 5.25
C GLU A 201 -22.28 -4.54 6.37
N PHE A 202 -21.16 -5.26 6.28
CA PHE A 202 -20.06 -5.15 7.25
C PHE A 202 -19.44 -3.75 7.23
N ASP A 203 -19.17 -3.18 6.06
CA ASP A 203 -18.63 -1.81 5.95
C ASP A 203 -19.56 -0.78 6.59
N GLN A 204 -20.86 -0.88 6.31
CA GLN A 204 -21.87 -0.02 6.92
C GLN A 204 -21.87 -0.16 8.45
N GLN A 205 -21.98 -1.39 8.95
CA GLN A 205 -22.04 -1.67 10.39
C GLN A 205 -20.82 -1.16 11.16
N ASN A 206 -19.61 -1.30 10.59
CA ASN A 206 -18.38 -0.79 11.21
C ASN A 206 -18.33 0.74 11.22
N LYS A 207 -18.79 1.40 10.14
CA LYS A 207 -18.78 2.86 10.04
C LYS A 207 -19.85 3.52 10.91
N THR A 208 -20.98 2.85 11.13
CA THR A 208 -22.08 3.34 11.97
C THR A 208 -22.03 2.81 13.40
N SER A 209 -20.99 2.06 13.77
CA SER A 209 -20.84 1.42 15.08
C SER A 209 -22.09 0.63 15.52
N SER A 210 -22.78 0.01 14.56
CA SER A 210 -24.08 -0.66 14.78
C SER A 210 -23.95 -2.18 14.92
N THR A 211 -22.74 -2.67 15.19
CA THR A 211 -22.44 -4.09 15.41
C THR A 211 -21.76 -4.27 16.77
N ALA A 212 -22.07 -5.37 17.45
CA ALA A 212 -21.39 -5.78 18.67
C ALA A 212 -20.09 -6.58 18.39
N LEU A 213 -19.89 -7.01 17.15
CA LEU A 213 -18.70 -7.75 16.73
C LEU A 213 -17.59 -6.80 16.28
N THR A 214 -16.35 -7.14 16.61
CA THR A 214 -15.19 -6.45 16.02
C THR A 214 -15.01 -6.88 14.56
N LEU A 215 -14.27 -6.08 13.78
CA LEU A 215 -13.98 -6.40 12.38
C LEU A 215 -13.24 -7.73 12.25
N GLU A 216 -12.34 -8.06 13.18
CA GLU A 216 -11.64 -9.35 13.24
C GLU A 216 -12.64 -10.51 13.36
N GLN A 217 -13.60 -10.41 14.28
CA GLN A 217 -14.62 -11.43 14.49
C GLN A 217 -15.53 -11.58 13.28
N GLN A 218 -15.88 -10.47 12.62
CA GLN A 218 -16.64 -10.51 11.37
C GLN A 218 -15.86 -11.20 10.25
N LEU A 219 -14.55 -10.94 10.13
CA LEU A 219 -13.69 -11.62 9.15
C LEU A 219 -13.52 -13.12 9.45
N ASP A 220 -13.45 -13.52 10.72
CA ASP A 220 -13.43 -14.93 11.12
C ASP A 220 -14.73 -15.63 10.70
N LEU A 221 -15.88 -15.05 11.03
CA LEU A 221 -17.20 -15.59 10.68
C LEU A 221 -17.38 -15.66 9.15
N PHE A 222 -16.96 -14.61 8.44
CA PHE A 222 -16.95 -14.59 6.99
C PHE A 222 -16.12 -15.74 6.43
N THR A 223 -14.87 -15.88 6.89
CA THR A 223 -13.95 -16.94 6.44
C THR A 223 -14.51 -18.34 6.71
N LEU A 224 -15.22 -18.53 7.82
CA LEU A 224 -15.89 -19.79 8.15
C LEU A 224 -17.11 -20.09 7.26
N SER A 225 -17.81 -19.05 6.77
CA SER A 225 -19.00 -19.19 5.93
C SER A 225 -18.69 -19.57 4.47
N LEU A 226 -17.43 -19.42 4.03
CA LEU A 226 -16.97 -19.69 2.66
C LEU A 226 -16.77 -21.17 2.33
#